data_AF-A0A6N4WGN5-F1
#
_entry.id   AF-A0A6N4WGN5-F1
#
_cell.length_a   1.000
_cell.length_b   1.000
_cell.length_c   1.000
_cell.angle_alpha   90.00
_cell.angle_beta   90.00
_cell.angle_gamma   90.00
#
_symmetry.space_group_name_H-M   'P 1'
#
loop_
_entity.id
_entity.type
_entity.pdbx_description
1 polymer ?
#
loop_
_entity_poly.entity_id
_entity_poly.type
_entity_poly.pdbx_seq_one_letter_code
_entity_poly.pdbx_strand_id
1 'polypeptide(L)'
;MGALGHHQVVLTLAAADATRLATSDLDTALGEHEILLLRDVLDTQVVDVVGQRLARVADVVLARTGDGRLELLGVEVGFSAVLERLRLPALRRRREDIIAWPDLHLASERGHSVALATPRSAVHRLDPRGLANLVSRLDTESAAEILSATAPGVAADAVRAAHPVVGERVLRALPDPEAARIVAAMPADHAGRWRELLAHPPALGGRRFLRFRVWPRRHHPVGPTP
;
A
#
# COMPACT_ATOMS: atom_id res chain seq x y z
N MET A 1 31.71 -22.30 10.50
CA MET A 1 31.01 -21.05 10.86
C MET A 1 31.27 -20.02 9.77
N GLY A 2 30.59 -20.15 8.64
CA GLY A 2 30.79 -19.29 7.46
C GLY A 2 29.96 -18.01 7.55
N ALA A 3 30.59 -16.88 7.21
CA ALA A 3 30.02 -15.55 7.20
C ALA A 3 28.77 -15.46 6.31
N LEU A 4 27.71 -14.85 6.84
CA LEU A 4 26.42 -14.65 6.17
C LEU A 4 26.50 -13.36 5.34
N GLY A 5 26.34 -13.48 4.02
CA GLY A 5 26.32 -12.35 3.08
C GLY A 5 24.98 -11.59 3.06
N HIS A 6 25.01 -10.37 2.54
CA HIS A 6 24.01 -9.31 2.71
C HIS A 6 22.67 -9.47 1.96
N HIS A 7 22.30 -10.69 1.54
CA HIS A 7 21.04 -10.98 0.84
C HIS A 7 20.34 -12.26 1.33
N GLN A 8 20.47 -12.60 2.62
CA GLN A 8 19.75 -13.73 3.21
C GLN A 8 18.54 -13.28 4.02
N VAL A 9 17.34 -13.58 3.50
CA VAL A 9 16.13 -13.66 4.32
C VAL A 9 16.12 -15.04 4.97
N VAL A 10 16.46 -15.11 6.25
CA VAL A 10 16.37 -16.35 7.04
C VAL A 10 15.09 -16.27 7.89
N LEU A 11 14.02 -16.93 7.45
CA LEU A 11 12.91 -17.28 8.32
C LEU A 11 13.37 -18.45 9.20
N THR A 12 14.00 -18.14 10.32
CA THR A 12 14.37 -19.14 11.34
C THR A 12 13.22 -19.25 12.34
N LEU A 13 12.35 -20.24 12.13
CA LEU A 13 11.75 -20.93 13.25
C LEU A 13 12.65 -22.12 13.56
N ALA A 14 12.88 -22.37 14.83
CA ALA A 14 13.43 -23.64 15.30
C ALA A 14 12.48 -24.78 14.86
N ALA A 15 12.69 -25.25 13.65
CA ALA A 15 12.16 -26.46 13.07
C ALA A 15 13.30 -26.99 12.21
N ALA A 16 13.65 -28.25 12.41
CA ALA A 16 14.82 -28.89 11.83
C ALA A 16 14.85 -28.90 10.28
N ASP A 17 13.80 -28.39 9.62
CA ASP A 17 13.57 -28.47 8.17
C ASP A 17 13.47 -27.11 7.47
N ALA A 18 14.02 -26.04 8.05
CA ALA A 18 14.14 -24.76 7.35
C ALA A 18 15.10 -24.90 6.15
N THR A 19 14.53 -25.17 4.97
CA THR A 19 15.29 -25.23 3.71
C THR A 19 15.83 -23.84 3.40
N ARG A 20 17.14 -23.66 3.54
CA ARG A 20 17.80 -22.41 3.12
C ARG A 20 17.78 -22.34 1.59
N LEU A 21 16.93 -21.46 1.06
CA LEU A 21 16.96 -21.07 -0.34
C LEU A 21 17.94 -19.92 -0.49
N ALA A 22 19.05 -20.15 -1.18
CA ALA A 22 19.98 -19.09 -1.56
C ALA A 22 19.63 -18.66 -2.99
N THR A 23 19.20 -17.41 -3.16
CA THR A 23 19.06 -16.79 -4.47
C THR A 23 20.01 -15.61 -4.58
N SER A 24 20.63 -15.43 -5.75
CA SER A 24 21.45 -14.27 -6.07
C SER A 24 20.61 -13.04 -6.41
N ASP A 25 19.35 -13.25 -6.79
CA ASP A 25 18.38 -12.20 -7.07
C ASP A 25 17.01 -12.59 -6.50
N LEU A 26 16.60 -11.86 -5.47
CA LEU A 26 15.32 -12.08 -4.80
C LEU A 26 14.14 -11.66 -5.70
N ASP A 27 14.29 -10.66 -6.56
CA ASP A 27 13.19 -10.20 -7.40
C ASP A 27 12.87 -11.17 -8.53
N THR A 28 13.90 -11.71 -9.18
CA THR A 28 13.74 -12.75 -10.21
C THR A 28 13.20 -14.07 -9.63
N ALA A 29 13.40 -14.33 -8.34
CA ALA A 29 12.94 -15.55 -7.68
C ALA A 29 11.48 -15.50 -7.20
N LEU A 30 10.87 -14.32 -7.08
CA LEU A 30 9.51 -14.15 -6.57
C LEU A 30 8.47 -14.37 -7.67
N GLY A 31 7.55 -15.31 -7.45
CA GLY A 31 6.36 -15.49 -8.27
C GLY A 31 5.44 -14.26 -8.24
N GLU A 32 4.56 -14.13 -9.23
CA GLU A 32 3.69 -12.96 -9.44
C GLU A 32 2.89 -12.53 -8.19
N HIS A 33 2.51 -13.48 -7.34
CA HIS A 33 1.69 -13.25 -6.14
C HIS A 33 2.52 -13.30 -4.84
N GLU A 34 3.84 -13.33 -4.95
CA GLU A 34 4.74 -13.43 -3.81
C GLU A 34 5.32 -12.07 -3.43
N ILE A 35 5.44 -11.85 -2.13
CA ILE A 35 6.00 -10.64 -1.52
C ILE A 35 6.95 -11.03 -0.38
N LEU A 36 7.94 -10.19 -0.11
CA LEU A 36 8.84 -10.38 1.01
C LEU A 36 8.36 -9.59 2.22
N LEU A 37 8.08 -10.28 3.33
CA LEU A 37 7.58 -9.61 4.55
C LEU A 37 8.53 -8.52 5.06
N LEU A 38 9.85 -8.73 5.03
CA LEU A 38 10.81 -7.73 5.50
C LEU A 38 10.95 -6.51 4.59
N ARG A 39 10.82 -6.69 3.27
CA ARG A 39 11.07 -5.63 2.29
C ARG A 39 9.79 -4.88 1.91
N ASP A 40 8.72 -5.65 1.72
CA ASP A 40 7.48 -5.18 1.08
C ASP A 40 6.35 -4.96 2.08
N VAL A 41 6.45 -5.48 3.32
CA VAL A 41 5.38 -5.40 4.33
C VAL A 41 5.83 -4.62 5.56
N LEU A 42 6.79 -5.13 6.32
CA LEU A 42 7.31 -4.51 7.53
C LEU A 42 7.87 -3.12 7.22
N ASP A 43 7.66 -2.19 8.13
CA ASP A 43 8.18 -0.83 7.99
C ASP A 43 7.69 -0.09 6.73
N THR A 44 6.66 -0.60 6.05
CA THR A 44 6.03 0.06 4.90
C THR A 44 4.71 0.73 5.28
N GLN A 45 4.28 1.67 4.45
CA GLN A 45 2.98 2.31 4.60
C GLN A 45 1.89 1.36 4.10
N VAL A 46 0.77 1.40 4.79
CA VAL A 46 -0.41 0.59 4.48
C VAL A 46 -1.66 1.44 4.64
N VAL A 47 -2.63 1.25 3.76
CA VAL A 47 -3.97 1.83 3.90
C VAL A 47 -4.88 0.79 4.56
N ASP A 48 -5.40 1.13 5.73
CA ASP A 48 -6.52 0.44 6.38
C ASP A 48 -7.78 0.79 5.59
N VAL A 49 -8.27 -0.16 4.80
CA VAL A 49 -9.39 0.07 3.89
C VAL A 49 -10.69 0.23 4.68
N VAL A 50 -10.88 -0.60 5.71
CA VAL A 50 -12.06 -0.59 6.58
C VAL A 50 -12.02 0.58 7.56
N GLY A 51 -10.90 0.76 8.26
CA GLY A 51 -10.69 1.85 9.22
C GLY A 51 -10.38 3.20 8.58
N GLN A 52 -10.29 3.26 7.26
CA GLN A 52 -10.13 4.47 6.46
C GLN A 52 -8.93 5.33 6.89
N ARG A 53 -7.77 4.73 7.15
CA ARG A 53 -6.57 5.45 7.61
C ARG A 53 -5.31 4.97 6.92
N LEU A 54 -4.32 5.86 6.81
CA LEU A 54 -2.97 5.49 6.42
C LEU A 54 -2.17 5.20 7.70
N ALA A 55 -1.48 4.07 7.72
CA ALA A 55 -0.66 3.65 8.84
C ALA A 55 0.68 3.08 8.37
N ARG A 56 1.54 2.70 9.32
CA ARG A 56 2.81 2.03 9.04
C ARG A 56 2.82 0.70 9.76
N VAL A 57 3.23 -0.35 9.05
CA VAL A 57 3.34 -1.69 9.61
C VAL A 57 4.50 -1.73 10.60
N ALA A 58 4.20 -2.12 11.83
CA ALA A 58 5.19 -2.36 12.87
C ALA A 58 5.58 -3.84 12.94
N ASP A 59 4.59 -4.73 12.82
CA ASP A 59 4.79 -6.18 12.89
C ASP A 59 3.77 -6.93 12.03
N VAL A 60 4.04 -8.21 11.76
CA VAL A 60 3.14 -9.13 11.05
C VAL A 60 2.52 -10.12 12.03
N VAL A 61 1.22 -10.38 11.87
CA VAL A 61 0.49 -11.33 12.69
C VAL A 61 0.40 -12.65 11.95
N LEU A 62 1.17 -13.64 12.40
CA LEU A 62 1.19 -14.99 11.86
C LEU A 62 0.47 -15.95 12.82
N ALA A 63 -0.33 -16.86 12.27
CA ALA A 63 -0.86 -18.00 13.01
C ALA A 63 -0.27 -19.30 12.48
N ARG A 64 -0.07 -20.26 13.37
CA ARG A 64 0.29 -21.62 12.98
C ARG A 64 -1.00 -22.42 12.78
N THR A 65 -1.15 -23.01 11.61
CA THR A 65 -2.26 -23.92 11.28
C THR A 65 -2.06 -25.28 11.93
N GLY A 66 -3.12 -26.09 11.97
CA GLY A 66 -3.07 -27.44 12.58
C GLY A 66 -2.08 -28.40 11.92
N ASP A 67 -1.72 -28.15 10.65
CA ASP A 67 -0.71 -28.91 9.89
C ASP A 67 0.70 -28.29 9.97
N GLY A 68 0.90 -27.29 10.84
CA GLY A 68 2.19 -26.69 11.12
C GLY A 68 2.64 -25.58 10.16
N ARG A 69 1.85 -25.24 9.13
CA ARG A 69 2.11 -24.09 8.23
C ARG A 69 1.88 -22.76 8.97
N LEU A 70 2.42 -21.68 8.42
CA LEU A 70 2.17 -20.32 8.91
C LEU A 70 1.25 -19.60 7.94
N GLU A 71 0.22 -18.97 8.48
CA GLU A 71 -0.70 -18.11 7.74
C GLU A 71 -0.60 -16.68 8.24
N LEU A 72 -0.55 -15.75 7.29
CA LEU A 72 -0.56 -14.32 7.57
C LEU A 72 -2.00 -13.85 7.79
N LEU A 73 -2.31 -13.53 9.04
CA LEU A 73 -3.64 -13.09 9.43
C LEU A 73 -3.82 -11.57 9.28
N GLY A 74 -2.75 -10.81 9.47
CA GLY A 74 -2.80 -9.36 9.44
C GLY A 74 -1.49 -8.70 9.82
N VAL A 75 -1.57 -7.41 10.12
CA VAL A 75 -0.45 -6.57 10.52
C VAL A 75 -0.79 -5.80 11.77
N GLU A 76 0.20 -5.63 12.64
CA GLU A 76 0.14 -4.61 13.68
C GLU A 76 0.60 -3.28 13.08
N VAL A 77 -0.22 -2.25 13.25
CA VAL A 77 0.05 -0.87 12.81
C VAL A 77 0.09 0.05 14.01
N GLY A 78 1.04 0.97 14.04
CA GLY A 78 1.04 1.97 15.11
C GLY A 78 2.39 2.59 15.41
N PHE A 79 2.36 3.55 16.32
CA PHE A 79 3.52 4.32 16.78
C PHE A 79 4.29 3.62 17.90
N SER A 80 4.19 2.29 18.04
CA SER A 80 4.84 1.53 19.12
C SER A 80 6.33 1.89 19.25
N ALA A 81 7.04 2.03 18.12
CA ALA A 81 8.44 2.47 18.09
C ALA A 81 8.68 3.92 18.57
N VAL A 82 7.69 4.82 18.48
CA VAL A 82 7.79 6.20 19.00
C VAL A 82 7.45 6.23 20.50
N LEU A 83 6.44 5.48 20.93
CA LEU A 83 6.03 5.38 22.34
C LEU A 83 7.11 4.74 23.21
N GLU A 84 7.81 3.72 22.68
CA GLU A 84 8.97 3.10 23.34
C GLU A 84 10.13 4.09 23.49
N ARG A 85 10.39 4.93 22.48
CA ARG A 85 11.45 5.95 22.54
C ARG A 85 11.15 7.08 23.50
N LEU A 86 9.88 7.34 23.77
CA LEU A 86 9.45 8.34 24.76
C LEU A 86 9.38 7.76 26.18
N ARG A 87 9.67 6.46 26.38
CA ARG A 87 9.55 5.77 27.68
C ARG A 87 8.18 5.99 28.33
N LEU A 88 7.11 5.98 27.51
CA LEU A 88 5.71 6.10 27.95
C LEU A 88 4.97 4.74 27.84
N PRO A 89 5.37 3.71 28.60
CA PRO A 89 4.82 2.35 28.48
C PRO A 89 3.35 2.22 28.91
N ALA A 90 2.78 3.27 29.52
CA ALA A 90 1.41 3.29 30.01
C ALA A 90 0.34 3.40 28.90
N LEU A 91 0.70 3.82 27.67
CA LEU A 91 -0.16 3.74 26.50
C LEU A 91 0.07 2.39 25.78
N ARG A 92 -0.47 1.30 26.34
CA ARG A 92 -0.41 -0.04 25.72
C ARG A 92 -1.13 -0.06 24.36
N ARG A 93 -0.63 -0.92 23.46
CA ARG A 93 -1.26 -1.35 22.19
C ARG A 93 -2.77 -1.45 22.33
N ARG A 94 -3.53 -0.74 21.49
CA ARG A 94 -4.98 -0.88 21.44
C ARG A 94 -5.30 -2.06 20.50
N ARG A 95 -6.38 -2.83 20.75
CA ARG A 95 -6.80 -3.91 19.81
C ARG A 95 -7.09 -3.40 18.39
N GLU A 96 -7.39 -2.11 18.28
CA GLU A 96 -7.62 -1.34 17.06
C GLU A 96 -6.31 -1.02 16.28
N ASP A 97 -5.16 -1.51 16.74
CA ASP A 97 -3.87 -1.44 16.05
C ASP A 97 -3.59 -2.67 15.17
N ILE A 98 -4.52 -3.62 15.06
CA ILE A 98 -4.37 -4.77 14.14
C ILE A 98 -5.31 -4.59 12.95
N ILE A 99 -4.75 -4.67 11.74
CA ILE A 99 -5.52 -4.70 10.49
C ILE A 99 -5.44 -6.11 9.91
N ALA A 100 -6.59 -6.71 9.58
CA ALA A 100 -6.61 -8.00 8.91
C ALA A 100 -6.01 -7.90 7.50
N TRP A 101 -5.31 -8.95 7.07
CA TRP A 101 -4.67 -8.98 5.76
C TRP A 101 -5.61 -8.70 4.58
N PRO A 102 -6.87 -9.19 4.58
CA PRO A 102 -7.80 -8.91 3.47
C PRO A 102 -8.34 -7.47 3.44
N ASP A 103 -8.12 -6.70 4.51
CA ASP A 103 -8.68 -5.37 4.75
C ASP A 103 -7.64 -4.25 4.57
N LEU A 104 -6.42 -4.60 4.17
CA LEU A 104 -5.33 -3.66 3.96
C LEU A 104 -4.94 -3.56 2.49
N HIS A 105 -4.40 -2.39 2.11
CA HIS A 105 -3.72 -2.18 0.85
C HIS A 105 -2.30 -1.70 1.10
N LEU A 106 -1.30 -2.49 0.68
CA LEU A 106 0.10 -2.12 0.82
C LEU A 106 0.46 -0.97 -0.13
N ALA A 107 1.18 0.02 0.36
CA ALA A 107 1.69 1.13 -0.44
C ALA A 107 3.14 0.91 -0.92
N SER A 108 3.74 -0.26 -0.64
CA SER A 108 4.98 -0.67 -1.30
C SER A 108 4.69 -1.01 -2.76
N GLU A 109 5.63 -0.75 -3.67
CA GLU A 109 5.48 -1.02 -5.10
C GLU A 109 5.06 -2.48 -5.35
N ARG A 110 5.83 -3.44 -4.84
CA ARG A 110 5.51 -4.87 -4.97
C ARG A 110 4.18 -5.24 -4.32
N GLY A 111 3.91 -4.73 -3.12
CA GLY A 111 2.65 -5.00 -2.41
C GLY A 111 1.43 -4.45 -3.16
N HIS A 112 1.57 -3.28 -3.77
CA HIS A 112 0.57 -2.66 -4.62
C HIS A 112 0.29 -3.52 -5.86
N SER A 113 1.33 -3.90 -6.60
CA SER A 113 1.20 -4.74 -7.79
C SER A 113 0.54 -6.10 -7.47
N VAL A 114 0.96 -6.75 -6.38
CA VAL A 114 0.35 -8.02 -5.94
C VAL A 114 -1.11 -7.83 -5.54
N ALA A 115 -1.45 -6.72 -4.85
CA ALA A 115 -2.81 -6.42 -4.50
C ALA A 115 -3.70 -6.23 -5.74
N LEU A 116 -3.22 -5.53 -6.76
CA LEU A 116 -3.93 -5.36 -8.03
C LEU A 116 -4.08 -6.68 -8.80
N ALA A 117 -3.04 -7.52 -8.84
CA ALA A 117 -3.09 -8.81 -9.53
C ALA A 117 -4.00 -9.83 -8.81
N THR A 118 -4.18 -9.69 -7.50
CA THR A 118 -4.96 -10.64 -6.68
C THR A 118 -6.45 -10.27 -6.69
N PRO A 119 -7.36 -11.05 -7.31
CA PRO A 119 -8.78 -10.68 -7.44
C PRO A 119 -9.52 -10.55 -6.09
N ARG A 120 -9.01 -11.23 -5.06
CA ARG A 120 -9.55 -11.19 -3.69
C ARG A 120 -8.94 -10.09 -2.83
N SER A 121 -8.20 -9.14 -3.38
CA SER A 121 -7.72 -7.98 -2.62
C SER A 121 -8.84 -6.99 -2.32
N ALA A 122 -8.66 -6.18 -1.27
CA ALA A 122 -9.63 -5.19 -0.84
C ALA A 122 -10.03 -4.22 -1.98
N VAL A 123 -9.05 -3.77 -2.76
CA VAL A 123 -9.23 -2.79 -3.84
C VAL A 123 -10.34 -3.16 -4.83
N HIS A 124 -10.48 -4.44 -5.17
CA HIS A 124 -11.47 -4.94 -6.14
C HIS A 124 -12.89 -5.08 -5.57
N ARG A 125 -13.05 -4.95 -4.25
CA ARG A 125 -14.34 -5.06 -3.56
C ARG A 125 -14.84 -3.73 -3.00
N LEU A 126 -14.09 -2.65 -3.22
CA LEU A 126 -14.47 -1.34 -2.73
C LEU A 126 -15.65 -0.78 -3.52
N ASP A 127 -16.58 -0.17 -2.79
CA ASP A 127 -17.57 0.70 -3.39
C ASP A 127 -16.89 2.01 -3.86
N PRO A 128 -17.56 2.86 -4.67
CA PRO A 128 -16.95 4.10 -5.15
C PRO A 128 -16.41 5.01 -4.05
N ARG A 129 -17.04 5.03 -2.86
CA ARG A 129 -16.60 5.83 -1.72
C ARG A 129 -15.32 5.26 -1.09
N GLY A 130 -15.25 3.95 -0.91
CA GLY A 130 -14.07 3.24 -0.45
C GLY A 130 -12.90 3.42 -1.41
N LEU A 131 -13.16 3.36 -2.73
CA LEU A 131 -12.16 3.60 -3.75
C LEU A 131 -11.64 5.04 -3.71
N ALA A 132 -12.54 6.03 -3.62
CA ALA A 132 -12.18 7.44 -3.42
C ALA A 132 -11.31 7.65 -2.17
N ASN A 133 -11.66 6.97 -1.09
CA ASN A 133 -10.94 7.01 0.16
C ASN A 133 -9.53 6.39 0.05
N LEU A 134 -9.40 5.26 -0.65
CA LEU A 134 -8.13 4.61 -0.93
C LEU A 134 -7.21 5.51 -1.77
N VAL A 135 -7.68 5.97 -2.94
CA VAL A 135 -6.87 6.78 -3.87
C VAL A 135 -6.47 8.15 -3.30
N SER A 136 -7.22 8.68 -2.33
CA SER A 136 -6.83 9.92 -1.63
C SER A 136 -5.62 9.77 -0.69
N ARG A 137 -5.33 8.54 -0.21
CA ARG A 137 -4.22 8.25 0.71
C ARG A 137 -2.98 7.71 0.01
N LEU A 138 -3.11 7.31 -1.24
CA LEU A 138 -2.01 6.84 -2.05
C LEU A 138 -1.32 8.01 -2.77
N ASP A 139 -0.09 7.73 -3.20
CA ASP A 139 0.60 8.57 -4.17
C ASP A 139 -0.16 8.56 -5.51
N THR A 140 0.19 9.52 -6.36
CA THR A 140 -0.53 9.77 -7.62
C THR A 140 -0.49 8.58 -8.58
N GLU A 141 0.64 7.87 -8.66
CA GLU A 141 0.85 6.80 -9.63
C GLU A 141 0.07 5.56 -9.20
N SER A 142 0.25 5.11 -7.95
CA SER A 142 -0.56 4.05 -7.35
C SER A 142 -2.06 4.32 -7.45
N ALA A 143 -2.49 5.56 -7.23
CA ALA A 143 -3.89 5.94 -7.34
C ALA A 143 -4.41 5.84 -8.79
N ALA A 144 -3.59 6.21 -9.78
CA ALA A 144 -3.93 6.11 -11.19
C ALA A 144 -4.01 4.64 -11.64
N GLU A 145 -3.06 3.80 -11.24
CA GLU A 145 -3.07 2.36 -11.52
C GLU A 145 -4.35 1.69 -11.00
N ILE A 146 -4.77 2.03 -9.78
CA ILE A 146 -6.04 1.53 -9.21
C ILE A 146 -7.24 1.93 -10.06
N LEU A 147 -7.33 3.20 -10.48
CA LEU A 147 -8.45 3.65 -11.31
C LEU A 147 -8.42 3.04 -12.72
N SER A 148 -7.22 2.82 -13.27
CA SER A 148 -7.03 2.15 -14.56
C SER A 148 -7.51 0.69 -14.52
N ALA A 149 -7.21 -0.02 -13.42
CA ALA A 149 -7.66 -1.38 -13.17
C ALA A 149 -9.17 -1.49 -12.84
N THR A 150 -9.84 -0.36 -12.57
CA THR A 150 -11.25 -0.31 -12.20
C THR A 150 -12.15 -0.07 -13.42
N ALA A 151 -13.33 -0.69 -13.45
CA ALA A 151 -14.31 -0.45 -14.50
C ALA A 151 -14.64 1.07 -14.61
N PRO A 152 -14.68 1.67 -15.83
CA PRO A 152 -14.76 3.13 -16.00
C PRO A 152 -15.92 3.80 -15.25
N GLY A 153 -17.09 3.15 -15.16
CA GLY A 153 -18.23 3.69 -14.39
C GLY A 153 -17.98 3.77 -12.89
N VAL A 154 -17.38 2.72 -12.31
CA VAL A 154 -17.03 2.71 -10.87
C VAL A 154 -15.92 3.72 -10.58
N ALA A 155 -14.91 3.79 -11.45
CA ALA A 155 -13.85 4.79 -11.34
C ALA A 155 -14.40 6.22 -11.46
N ALA A 156 -15.36 6.46 -12.35
CA ALA A 156 -16.03 7.74 -12.52
C ALA A 156 -16.78 8.17 -11.26
N ASP A 157 -17.54 7.24 -10.64
CA ASP A 157 -18.24 7.51 -9.39
C ASP A 157 -17.26 7.71 -8.22
N ALA A 158 -16.13 7.02 -8.20
CA ALA A 158 -15.09 7.23 -7.20
C ALA A 158 -14.44 8.62 -7.34
N VAL A 159 -14.12 9.05 -8.56
CA VAL A 159 -13.61 10.40 -8.83
C VAL A 159 -14.63 11.47 -8.40
N ARG A 160 -15.93 11.22 -8.62
CA ARG A 160 -17.01 12.14 -8.18
C ARG A 160 -17.17 12.18 -6.66
N ALA A 161 -16.91 11.07 -5.97
CA ALA A 161 -16.96 10.99 -4.51
C ALA A 161 -15.70 11.56 -3.84
N ALA A 162 -14.58 11.61 -4.57
CA ALA A 162 -13.32 12.17 -4.08
C ALA A 162 -13.34 13.71 -4.04
N HIS A 163 -12.42 14.29 -3.28
CA HIS A 163 -12.16 15.72 -3.32
C HIS A 163 -11.66 16.13 -4.73
N PRO A 164 -12.08 17.27 -5.31
CA PRO A 164 -11.71 17.66 -6.68
C PRO A 164 -10.20 17.67 -6.94
N VAL A 165 -9.39 18.11 -5.98
CA VAL A 165 -7.91 18.09 -6.09
C VAL A 165 -7.37 16.66 -6.23
N VAL A 166 -7.97 15.68 -5.55
CA VAL A 166 -7.58 14.26 -5.68
C VAL A 166 -7.99 13.76 -7.07
N GLY A 167 -9.24 14.01 -7.46
CA GLY A 167 -9.75 13.61 -8.79
C GLY A 167 -8.89 14.17 -9.93
N GLU A 168 -8.53 15.46 -9.88
CA GLU A 168 -7.70 16.10 -10.90
C GLU A 168 -6.30 15.49 -10.93
N ARG A 169 -5.66 15.36 -9.76
CA ARG A 169 -4.32 14.79 -9.64
C ARG A 169 -4.25 13.39 -10.24
N VAL A 170 -5.26 12.55 -9.98
CA VAL A 170 -5.29 11.16 -10.48
C VAL A 170 -5.66 11.10 -11.95
N LEU A 171 -6.68 11.84 -12.40
CA LEU A 171 -7.08 11.87 -13.81
C LEU A 171 -5.96 12.38 -14.73
N ARG A 172 -5.14 13.34 -14.27
CA ARG A 172 -3.99 13.84 -15.03
C ARG A 172 -2.80 12.88 -15.08
N ALA A 173 -2.76 11.88 -14.20
CA ALA A 173 -1.70 10.88 -14.17
C ALA A 173 -2.04 9.65 -15.00
N LEU A 174 -3.31 9.46 -15.33
CA LEU A 174 -3.76 8.42 -16.25
C LEU A 174 -3.35 8.75 -17.69
N PRO A 175 -3.11 7.72 -18.54
CA PRO A 175 -3.03 7.93 -19.98
C PRO A 175 -4.32 8.58 -20.51
N ASP A 176 -4.19 9.52 -21.46
CA ASP A 176 -5.33 10.29 -22.00
C ASP A 176 -6.54 9.43 -22.40
N PRO A 177 -6.39 8.28 -23.08
CA PRO A 177 -7.53 7.44 -23.45
C PRO A 177 -8.27 6.88 -22.22
N GLU A 178 -7.58 6.63 -21.12
CA GLU A 178 -8.18 6.09 -19.90
C GLU A 178 -8.90 7.18 -19.10
N ALA A 179 -8.25 8.33 -18.93
CA ALA A 179 -8.88 9.50 -18.33
C ALA A 179 -10.15 9.88 -19.08
N ALA A 180 -10.10 9.90 -20.42
CA ALA A 180 -11.26 10.17 -21.26
C ALA A 180 -12.39 9.16 -21.07
N ARG A 181 -12.09 7.85 -20.97
CA ARG A 181 -13.10 6.81 -20.70
C ARG A 181 -13.79 7.01 -19.36
N ILE A 182 -13.02 7.30 -18.30
CA ILE A 182 -13.58 7.55 -16.96
C ILE A 182 -14.45 8.81 -16.98
N VAL A 183 -13.97 9.90 -17.57
CA VAL A 183 -14.74 11.16 -17.67
C VAL A 183 -16.01 10.97 -18.51
N ALA A 184 -15.96 10.18 -19.59
CA ALA A 184 -17.12 9.89 -20.43
C ALA A 184 -18.18 9.03 -19.72
N ALA A 185 -17.81 8.25 -18.72
CA ALA A 185 -18.74 7.45 -17.92
C ALA A 185 -19.48 8.27 -16.83
N MET A 186 -19.10 9.53 -16.61
CA MET A 186 -19.80 10.42 -15.67
C MET A 186 -21.10 10.98 -16.27
N PRO A 187 -22.05 11.45 -15.43
CA PRO A 187 -23.15 12.28 -15.90
C PRO A 187 -22.65 13.49 -16.68
N ALA A 188 -23.43 13.93 -17.68
CA ALA A 188 -22.99 14.90 -18.67
C ALA A 188 -22.49 16.23 -18.08
N ASP A 189 -23.13 16.72 -17.02
CA ASP A 189 -22.75 17.95 -16.31
C ASP A 189 -21.37 17.80 -15.64
N HIS A 190 -21.11 16.66 -15.00
CA HIS A 190 -19.83 16.33 -14.38
C HIS A 190 -18.74 16.14 -15.44
N ALA A 191 -19.04 15.38 -16.49
CA ALA A 191 -18.10 15.12 -17.57
C ALA A 191 -17.66 16.42 -18.25
N GLY A 192 -18.59 17.35 -18.50
CA GLY A 192 -18.29 18.67 -19.05
C GLY A 192 -17.28 19.45 -18.22
N ARG A 193 -17.54 19.57 -16.90
CA ARG A 193 -16.63 20.25 -15.96
C ARG A 193 -15.23 19.64 -15.94
N TRP A 194 -15.13 18.31 -15.93
CA TRP A 194 -13.83 17.62 -15.93
C TRP A 194 -13.07 17.79 -17.24
N ARG A 195 -13.75 17.75 -18.39
CA ARG A 195 -13.09 18.01 -19.70
C ARG A 195 -12.52 19.42 -19.75
N GLU A 196 -13.28 20.41 -19.31
CA GLU A 196 -12.83 21.79 -19.24
C GLU A 196 -11.63 21.96 -18.31
N LEU A 197 -11.68 21.36 -17.12
CA LEU A 197 -10.57 21.42 -16.16
C LEU A 197 -9.30 20.76 -16.72
N LEU A 198 -9.41 19.58 -17.32
CA LEU A 198 -8.26 18.83 -17.83
C LEU A 198 -7.65 19.46 -19.10
N ALA A 199 -8.44 20.16 -19.91
CA ALA A 199 -7.97 20.89 -21.10
C ALA A 199 -7.01 22.04 -20.77
N HIS A 200 -7.07 22.57 -19.54
CA HIS A 200 -6.18 23.62 -19.08
C HIS A 200 -5.01 23.01 -18.27
N PRO A 201 -3.79 23.57 -18.38
CA PRO A 201 -2.71 23.19 -17.49
C PRO A 201 -3.12 23.47 -16.04
N PRO A 202 -2.72 22.62 -15.08
CA PRO A 202 -3.06 22.86 -13.68
C PRO A 202 -2.57 24.25 -13.28
N ALA A 203 -3.43 25.01 -12.62
CA ALA A 203 -2.98 26.25 -12.00
C ALA A 203 -1.87 25.86 -11.02
N LEU A 204 -0.62 26.24 -11.31
CA LEU A 204 0.53 26.05 -10.44
C LEU A 204 0.38 26.95 -9.22
N GLY A 205 -0.60 26.65 -8.38
CA GLY A 205 -0.94 27.41 -7.20
C GLY A 205 -0.01 27.04 -6.06
N GLY A 206 1.30 27.31 -6.22
CA GLY A 206 2.34 27.55 -5.20
C GLY A 206 2.43 26.64 -3.97
N ARG A 207 1.59 25.62 -3.87
CA ARG A 207 1.49 24.74 -2.73
C ARG A 207 2.29 23.53 -3.11
N ARG A 208 3.47 23.44 -2.50
CA ARG A 208 4.10 22.16 -2.22
C ARG A 208 2.97 21.25 -1.76
N PHE A 209 2.56 20.30 -2.60
CA PHE A 209 2.01 19.08 -2.05
C PHE A 209 3.01 18.72 -0.97
N LEU A 210 2.55 18.74 0.28
CA LEU A 210 3.22 17.95 1.28
C LEU A 210 3.12 16.56 0.68
N ARG A 211 4.15 16.17 -0.08
CA ARG A 211 4.59 14.80 -0.14
C ARG A 211 4.44 14.41 1.31
N PHE A 212 3.53 13.49 1.61
CA PHE A 212 3.72 12.65 2.75
C PHE A 212 5.08 12.04 2.46
N ARG A 213 6.12 12.76 2.89
CA ARG A 213 7.51 12.34 2.87
C ARG A 213 7.39 11.16 3.81
N VAL A 214 7.25 10.00 3.18
CA VAL A 214 7.98 8.79 3.49
C VAL A 214 8.75 9.08 4.76
N TRP A 215 8.19 8.67 5.90
CA TRP A 215 8.96 8.66 7.13
C TRP A 215 10.27 7.97 6.75
N PRO A 216 11.43 8.63 6.91
CA PRO A 216 12.67 8.07 6.42
C PRO A 216 12.76 6.66 6.99
N ARG A 217 12.83 5.67 6.08
CA ARG A 217 13.11 4.30 6.46
C ARG A 217 14.33 4.40 7.36
N ARG A 218 14.23 3.90 8.59
CA ARG A 218 15.45 3.63 9.35
C ARG A 218 16.15 2.57 8.53
N HIS A 219 17.14 2.97 7.76
CA HIS A 219 18.18 2.03 7.40
C HIS A 219 18.71 1.53 8.74
N HIS A 220 18.37 0.29 9.09
CA HIS A 220 19.23 -0.43 10.00
C HIS A 220 20.61 -0.40 9.33
N PRO A 221 21.63 0.21 9.97
CA PRO A 221 22.98 0.10 9.44
C PRO A 221 23.31 -1.39 9.45
N VAL A 222 23.32 -1.99 8.26
CA VAL A 222 23.94 -3.29 8.05
C VAL A 222 25.43 -3.00 7.90
N GLY A 223 26.08 -2.76 9.03
CA GLY A 223 27.51 -2.53 9.14
C GLY A 223 27.97 -2.92 10.53
N PRO A 224 29.14 -3.55 10.67
CA PRO A 224 29.60 -4.02 11.97
C PRO A 224 29.84 -2.81 12.88
N THR A 225 29.20 -2.81 14.06
CA THR A 225 29.72 -2.05 15.21
C THR A 225 31.15 -2.53 15.49
N PRO A 226 32.11 -1.62 15.70
CA PRO A 226 33.48 -1.98 16.06
C PRO A 226 33.54 -2.75 17.38
#